data_AF-A0A1B6L648-F1
#
_entry.id   AF-A0A1B6L648-F1
#
_cell.length_a   1.000
_cell.length_b   1.000
_cell.length_c   1.000
_cell.angle_alpha   90.00
_cell.angle_beta   90.00
_cell.angle_gamma   90.00
#
_symmetry.space_group_name_H-M   'P 1'
#
loop_
_entity.id
_entity.type
_entity.pdbx_description
1 polymer ?
#
loop_
_entity_poly.entity_id
_entity_poly.type
_entity_poly.pdbx_seq_one_letter_code
_entity_poly.pdbx_strand_id
1 'polypeptide(L)'
;MNCILHLCMEASLQMFQTSILKVEADHITATEASQVYKELVVELEERKVANFMPFAAKQLLKKLNNEEAVDQMKEETFMKSVERFYASGISYLKLWENSFDKANDFKWITLQHVPTWDEVEDSSSTVASVVSDAINMDELFDERSSLVEVINNLKPQ
;
A
#
# COMPACT_ATOMS: atom_id res chain seq x y z
N MET A 1 -24.49 -8.68 16.36
CA MET A 1 -23.03 -8.41 16.41
C MET A 1 -22.27 -9.12 15.29
N ASN A 2 -22.41 -10.44 15.11
CA ASN A 2 -21.71 -11.18 14.03
C ASN A 2 -21.93 -10.61 12.62
N CYS A 3 -23.15 -10.17 12.28
CA CYS A 3 -23.43 -9.57 10.97
C CYS A 3 -22.74 -8.21 10.75
N ILE A 4 -22.50 -7.43 11.82
CA ILE A 4 -21.80 -6.13 11.72
C ILE A 4 -20.30 -6.38 11.51
N LEU A 5 -19.74 -7.36 12.23
CA LEU A 5 -18.34 -7.76 12.04
C LEU A 5 -18.10 -8.30 10.62
N HIS A 6 -19.06 -9.07 10.09
CA HIS A 6 -19.03 -9.57 8.72
C HIS A 6 -18.97 -8.43 7.69
N LEU A 7 -19.82 -7.41 7.82
CA LEU A 7 -19.80 -6.22 6.94
C LEU A 7 -18.46 -5.46 7.02
N CYS A 8 -17.85 -5.36 8.19
CA CYS A 8 -16.50 -4.79 8.34
C CYS A 8 -15.42 -5.63 7.65
N MET A 9 -15.55 -6.96 7.71
CA MET A 9 -14.65 -7.87 7.00
C MET A 9 -14.84 -7.79 5.49
N GLU A 10 -16.07 -7.76 4.98
CA GLU A 10 -16.35 -7.63 3.54
C GLU A 10 -15.73 -6.35 2.95
N ALA A 11 -15.92 -5.20 3.63
CA ALA A 11 -15.36 -3.94 3.17
C ALA A 11 -13.82 -3.89 3.20
N SER A 12 -13.20 -4.71 4.05
CA SER A 12 -11.73 -4.85 4.09
C SER A 12 -11.26 -5.85 3.04
N LEU A 13 -11.97 -6.98 2.87
CA LEU A 13 -11.71 -8.00 1.86
C LEU A 13 -11.71 -7.41 0.45
N GLN A 14 -12.61 -6.47 0.16
CA GLN A 14 -12.62 -5.77 -1.13
C GLN A 14 -11.32 -4.99 -1.39
N MET A 15 -10.72 -4.38 -0.37
CA MET A 15 -9.42 -3.71 -0.51
C MET A 15 -8.33 -4.73 -0.82
N PHE A 16 -8.25 -5.80 -0.04
CA PHE A 16 -7.29 -6.88 -0.26
C PHE A 16 -7.43 -7.47 -1.66
N GLN A 17 -8.65 -7.76 -2.10
CA GLN A 17 -8.91 -8.28 -3.45
C GLN A 17 -8.42 -7.31 -4.52
N THR A 18 -8.69 -6.02 -4.36
CA THR A 18 -8.25 -5.00 -5.32
C THR A 18 -6.72 -4.92 -5.37
N SER A 19 -6.05 -4.96 -4.22
CA SER A 19 -4.59 -4.96 -4.14
C SER A 19 -3.97 -6.23 -4.71
N ILE A 20 -4.56 -7.41 -4.44
CA ILE A 20 -4.10 -8.69 -5.00
C ILE A 20 -4.21 -8.65 -6.52
N LEU A 21 -5.34 -8.21 -7.08
CA LEU A 21 -5.51 -8.12 -8.54
C LEU A 21 -4.50 -7.18 -9.20
N LYS A 22 -4.09 -6.09 -8.51
CA LYS A 22 -3.01 -5.23 -9.00
C LYS A 22 -1.67 -5.97 -8.97
N VAL A 23 -1.36 -6.69 -7.88
CA VAL A 23 -0.12 -7.47 -7.73
C VAL A 23 -0.03 -8.68 -8.67
N GLU A 24 -1.16 -9.23 -9.08
CA GLU A 24 -1.23 -10.36 -10.02
C GLU A 24 -1.26 -9.94 -11.49
N ALA A 25 -1.12 -8.64 -11.80
CA ALA A 25 -1.10 -8.17 -13.18
C ALA A 25 0.10 -8.73 -13.96
N ASP A 26 -0.12 -9.12 -15.22
CA ASP A 26 0.84 -9.87 -16.07
C ASP A 26 2.21 -9.18 -16.26
N HIS A 27 2.32 -7.87 -16.03
CA HIS A 27 3.53 -7.08 -16.28
C HIS A 27 3.93 -6.19 -15.11
N ILE A 28 3.50 -6.50 -13.89
CA ILE A 28 3.89 -5.71 -12.73
C ILE A 28 5.33 -5.96 -12.33
N THR A 29 6.06 -4.87 -12.08
CA THR A 29 7.42 -4.91 -11.53
C THR A 29 7.40 -5.08 -10.01
N ALA A 30 8.51 -5.56 -9.43
CA ALA A 30 8.64 -5.66 -7.96
C ALA A 30 8.44 -4.30 -7.26
N THR A 31 8.85 -3.21 -7.91
CA THR A 31 8.67 -1.84 -7.42
C THR A 31 7.20 -1.42 -7.39
N GLU A 32 6.45 -1.71 -8.45
CA GLU A 32 5.01 -1.42 -8.49
C GLU A 32 4.25 -2.29 -7.47
N ALA A 33 4.61 -3.57 -7.33
CA ALA A 33 4.03 -4.44 -6.33
C ALA A 33 4.29 -3.92 -4.89
N SER A 34 5.51 -3.44 -4.61
CA SER A 34 5.86 -2.77 -3.35
C SER A 34 4.99 -1.53 -3.11
N GLN A 35 4.75 -0.73 -4.15
CA GLN A 35 3.91 0.47 -4.05
C GLN A 35 2.44 0.13 -3.76
N VAL A 36 1.86 -0.88 -4.44
CA VAL A 36 0.49 -1.36 -4.17
C VAL A 36 0.36 -1.85 -2.74
N TYR A 37 1.37 -2.57 -2.26
CA TYR A 37 1.43 -3.07 -0.90
C TYR A 37 1.48 -1.91 0.12
N LYS A 38 2.32 -0.89 -0.11
CA LYS A 38 2.41 0.30 0.76
C LYS A 38 1.10 1.08 0.80
N GLU A 39 0.45 1.25 -0.35
CA GLU A 39 -0.88 1.87 -0.44
C GLU A 39 -1.91 1.14 0.42
N LEU A 40 -1.96 -0.20 0.33
CA LEU A 40 -2.87 -1.00 1.15
C LEU A 40 -2.62 -0.81 2.65
N VAL A 41 -1.36 -0.78 3.08
CA VAL A 41 -0.99 -0.54 4.49
C VAL A 41 -1.45 0.85 4.95
N VAL A 42 -1.22 1.88 4.13
CA VAL A 42 -1.66 3.26 4.42
C VAL A 42 -3.18 3.32 4.55
N GLU A 43 -3.93 2.77 3.60
CA GLU A 43 -5.40 2.78 3.65
C GLU A 43 -5.95 2.05 4.89
N LEU A 44 -5.32 0.94 5.30
CA LEU A 44 -5.70 0.21 6.51
C LEU A 44 -5.38 1.00 7.79
N GLU A 45 -4.24 1.69 7.84
CA GLU A 45 -3.88 2.57 8.96
C GLU A 45 -4.86 3.74 9.06
N GLU A 46 -5.22 4.38 7.94
CA GLU A 46 -6.22 5.45 7.90
C GLU A 46 -7.58 4.96 8.42
N ARG A 47 -8.03 3.77 7.97
CA ARG A 47 -9.27 3.16 8.48
C ARG A 47 -9.20 2.83 9.96
N LYS A 48 -8.05 2.37 10.46
CA LYS A 48 -7.84 2.13 11.89
C LYS A 48 -7.95 3.42 12.71
N VAL A 49 -7.20 4.46 12.32
CA VAL A 49 -7.20 5.76 13.01
C VAL A 49 -8.57 6.42 12.98
N ALA A 50 -9.29 6.31 11.86
CA ALA A 50 -10.64 6.83 11.72
C ALA A 50 -11.73 5.98 12.42
N ASN A 51 -11.36 4.86 13.05
CA ASN A 51 -12.31 3.87 13.59
C ASN A 51 -13.38 3.51 12.54
N PHE A 52 -12.93 3.31 11.30
CA PHE A 52 -13.81 3.21 10.15
C PHE A 52 -14.73 2.00 10.28
N MET A 53 -16.02 2.27 10.05
CA MET A 53 -17.06 1.27 9.96
C MET A 53 -17.85 1.51 8.67
N PRO A 54 -18.10 0.47 7.86
CA PRO A 54 -18.91 0.60 6.65
C PRO A 54 -20.29 1.17 6.96
N PHE A 55 -20.84 1.92 6.02
CA PHE A 55 -22.14 2.58 6.21
C PHE A 55 -23.26 1.58 6.54
N ALA A 56 -23.28 0.42 5.86
CA ALA A 56 -24.23 -0.65 6.14
C ALA A 56 -24.11 -1.17 7.59
N ALA A 57 -22.88 -1.33 8.09
CA ALA A 57 -22.61 -1.73 9.47
C ALA A 57 -23.06 -0.66 10.48
N LYS A 58 -22.82 0.62 10.19
CA LYS A 58 -23.32 1.75 11.00
C LYS A 58 -24.85 1.80 11.04
N GLN A 59 -25.52 1.57 9.91
CA GLN A 59 -26.98 1.54 9.84
C GLN A 59 -27.56 0.38 10.64
N LEU A 60 -26.95 -0.80 10.55
CA LEU A 60 -27.38 -1.97 11.30
C LEU A 60 -27.16 -1.78 12.81
N LEU A 61 -26.04 -1.19 13.21
CA LEU A 61 -25.78 -0.85 14.62
C LEU A 61 -26.83 0.12 15.16
N LYS A 62 -27.17 1.18 14.41
CA LYS A 62 -28.21 2.15 14.81
C LYS A 62 -29.58 1.50 14.98
N LYS A 63 -29.97 0.57 14.11
CA LYS A 63 -31.23 -0.18 14.25
C LYS A 63 -31.24 -1.01 15.55
N LEU A 64 -30.15 -1.73 15.81
CA LEU A 64 -30.01 -2.55 17.02
C LEU A 64 -29.95 -1.73 18.32
N ASN A 65 -29.47 -0.49 18.27
CA ASN A 65 -29.48 0.43 19.43
C ASN A 65 -30.89 0.96 19.73
N ASN A 66 -31.74 1.14 18.71
CA ASN A 66 -33.10 1.69 18.86
C ASN A 66 -34.16 0.64 19.26
N GLU A 67 -33.91 -0.64 18.99
CA GLU A 67 -34.86 -1.75 19.19
C GLU A 67 -34.67 -2.51 20.53
N GLU A 68 -33.92 -1.97 21.49
CA GLU A 68 -33.52 -2.59 22.78
C GLU A 68 -32.59 -3.84 22.67
N ALA A 69 -31.25 -3.69 22.52
CA ALA A 69 -30.33 -4.84 22.75
C ALA A 69 -28.82 -4.57 22.92
N VAL A 70 -28.30 -3.37 22.62
CA VAL A 70 -26.85 -3.11 22.66
C VAL A 70 -26.53 -2.22 23.86
N ASP A 71 -26.06 -2.86 24.93
CA ASP A 71 -25.38 -2.18 26.03
C ASP A 71 -24.18 -1.38 25.46
N GLN A 72 -23.93 -0.17 25.96
CA GLN A 72 -22.76 0.65 25.56
C GLN A 72 -21.46 -0.16 25.67
N MET A 73 -21.38 -1.07 26.64
CA MET A 73 -20.26 -1.99 26.82
C MET A 73 -20.04 -2.94 25.62
N LYS A 74 -21.13 -3.34 24.94
CA LYS A 74 -21.06 -4.20 23.74
C LYS A 74 -20.61 -3.43 22.50
N GLU A 75 -20.99 -2.17 22.37
CA GLU A 75 -20.52 -1.29 21.29
C GLU A 75 -19.02 -0.99 21.44
N GLU A 76 -18.56 -0.65 22.64
CA GLU A 76 -17.13 -0.45 22.92
C GLU A 76 -16.31 -1.72 22.64
N THR A 77 -16.80 -2.89 23.08
CA THR A 77 -16.16 -4.18 22.82
C THR A 77 -16.08 -4.48 21.32
N PHE A 78 -17.13 -4.13 20.57
CA PHE A 78 -17.15 -4.27 19.12
C PHE A 78 -16.11 -3.36 18.46
N MET A 79 -16.04 -2.09 18.85
CA MET A 79 -15.05 -1.14 18.31
C MET A 79 -13.61 -1.61 18.59
N LYS A 80 -13.33 -2.12 19.79
CA LYS A 80 -12.04 -2.74 20.12
C LYS A 80 -11.72 -3.95 19.23
N SER A 81 -12.74 -4.73 18.84
CA SER A 81 -12.56 -5.87 17.95
C SER A 81 -12.22 -5.43 16.52
N VAL A 82 -12.84 -4.34 16.04
CA VAL A 82 -12.52 -3.73 14.74
C VAL A 82 -11.12 -3.13 14.74
N GLU A 83 -10.75 -2.40 15.79
CA GLU A 83 -9.39 -1.86 15.96
C GLU A 83 -8.34 -2.98 15.96
N ARG A 84 -8.57 -4.05 16.74
CA ARG A 84 -7.68 -5.21 16.77
C ARG A 84 -7.58 -5.88 15.41
N PHE A 85 -8.68 -6.00 14.68
CA PHE A 85 -8.67 -6.56 13.33
C PHE A 85 -7.71 -5.79 12.41
N TYR A 86 -7.83 -4.46 12.33
CA TYR A 86 -6.91 -3.65 11.51
C TYR A 86 -5.47 -3.76 12.02
N ALA A 87 -5.25 -3.65 13.33
CA ALA A 87 -3.92 -3.76 13.92
C ALA A 87 -3.23 -5.10 13.61
N SER A 88 -3.97 -6.21 13.70
CA SER A 88 -3.48 -7.54 13.33
C SER A 88 -3.19 -7.64 11.84
N GLY A 89 -4.11 -7.16 10.98
CA GLY A 89 -3.90 -7.17 9.52
C GLY A 89 -2.67 -6.38 9.09
N ILE A 90 -2.48 -5.18 9.64
CA ILE A 90 -1.30 -4.34 9.39
C ILE A 90 -0.02 -5.03 9.90
N SER A 91 -0.06 -5.66 11.08
CA SER A 91 1.08 -6.40 11.61
C SER A 91 1.51 -7.54 10.69
N TYR A 92 0.55 -8.32 10.20
CA TYR A 92 0.83 -9.40 9.23
C TYR A 92 1.40 -8.87 7.93
N LEU A 93 0.81 -7.79 7.41
CA LEU A 93 1.36 -7.13 6.24
C LEU A 93 2.79 -6.75 6.54
N LYS A 94 3.10 -5.97 7.58
CA LYS A 94 4.47 -5.48 7.85
C LYS A 94 5.52 -6.58 7.95
N LEU A 95 5.15 -7.78 8.40
CA LEU A 95 6.03 -8.95 8.37
C LEU A 95 6.42 -9.38 6.95
N TRP A 96 5.54 -9.19 5.97
CA TRP A 96 5.78 -9.48 4.55
C TRP A 96 6.53 -8.35 3.83
N GLU A 97 6.48 -7.12 4.34
CA GLU A 97 7.11 -5.92 3.73
C GLU A 97 8.61 -6.11 3.46
N ASN A 98 9.32 -6.79 4.37
CA ASN A 98 10.75 -7.10 4.25
C ASN A 98 11.14 -7.79 2.93
N SER A 99 10.18 -8.39 2.22
CA SER A 99 10.41 -9.03 0.92
C SER A 99 10.63 -8.02 -0.22
N PHE A 100 10.30 -6.74 -0.02
CA PHE A 100 10.33 -5.68 -1.03
C PHE A 100 11.26 -4.51 -0.70
N ASP A 101 12.03 -4.58 0.40
CA ASP A 101 12.81 -3.44 0.90
C ASP A 101 13.67 -2.78 -0.17
N LYS A 102 14.42 -3.58 -0.94
CA LYS A 102 15.30 -3.10 -2.03
C LYS A 102 14.55 -2.65 -3.28
N ALA A 103 13.31 -3.10 -3.49
CA ALA A 103 12.53 -2.72 -4.67
C ALA A 103 12.14 -1.24 -4.65
N ASN A 104 12.16 -0.60 -3.46
CA ASN A 104 11.87 0.81 -3.29
C ASN A 104 12.93 1.74 -3.86
N ASP A 105 14.20 1.31 -3.87
CA ASP A 105 15.30 2.11 -4.41
C ASP A 105 15.09 2.36 -5.92
N PHE A 106 14.34 1.49 -6.58
CA PHE A 106 14.01 1.57 -8.01
C PHE A 106 12.69 2.28 -8.29
N LYS A 107 12.08 2.98 -7.31
CA LYS A 107 10.81 3.69 -7.49
C LYS A 107 10.82 4.66 -8.67
N TRP A 108 11.96 5.28 -8.93
CA TRP A 108 12.13 6.25 -10.02
C TRP A 108 11.89 5.65 -11.42
N ILE A 109 12.00 4.32 -11.60
CA ILE A 109 11.73 3.62 -12.87
C ILE A 109 10.26 3.70 -13.27
N THR A 110 9.35 3.97 -12.33
CA THR A 110 7.92 4.18 -12.64
C THR A 110 7.64 5.48 -13.40
N LEU A 111 8.64 6.37 -13.51
CA LEU A 111 8.58 7.65 -14.24
C LEU A 111 7.38 8.54 -13.87
N GLN A 112 6.86 8.40 -12.65
CA GLN A 112 5.83 9.30 -12.10
C GLN A 112 6.33 10.74 -12.02
N HIS A 113 7.65 10.92 -11.85
CA HIS A 113 8.36 12.18 -11.91
C HIS A 113 9.65 12.01 -12.72
N VAL A 114 10.30 13.14 -13.05
CA VAL A 114 11.61 13.12 -13.70
C VAL A 114 12.63 12.65 -12.68
N PRO A 115 13.35 11.53 -12.91
CA PRO A 115 14.25 10.95 -11.92
C PRO A 115 15.41 11.90 -11.62
N THR A 116 15.75 12.08 -10.35
CA THR A 116 16.96 12.81 -9.96
C THR A 116 18.21 11.96 -10.17
N TRP A 117 19.39 12.57 -10.18
CA TRP A 117 20.63 11.79 -10.22
C TRP A 117 20.81 10.97 -8.93
N ASP A 118 20.55 11.57 -7.77
CA ASP A 118 20.64 10.92 -6.46
C ASP A 118 19.81 9.62 -6.41
N GLU A 119 18.58 9.63 -6.93
CA GLU A 119 17.72 8.44 -6.99
C GLU A 119 18.33 7.30 -7.84
N VAL A 120 18.95 7.65 -8.98
CA VAL A 120 19.60 6.70 -9.87
C VAL A 120 20.89 6.16 -9.25
N GLU A 121 21.68 7.03 -8.61
CA GLU A 121 22.92 6.69 -7.93
C GLU A 121 22.69 5.77 -6.71
N ASP A 122 21.68 6.06 -5.90
CA ASP A 122 21.28 5.24 -4.76
C ASP A 122 20.87 3.82 -5.23
N SER A 123 20.02 3.73 -6.26
CA SER A 123 19.60 2.44 -6.80
C SER A 123 20.75 1.64 -7.39
N SER A 124 21.72 2.32 -8.01
CA SER A 124 22.92 1.71 -8.58
C SER A 124 23.86 1.19 -7.50
N SER A 125 23.99 1.92 -6.39
CA SER A 125 24.71 1.46 -5.19
C SER A 125 24.08 0.19 -4.61
N THR A 126 22.74 0.11 -4.58
CA THR A 126 22.04 -1.12 -4.18
C THR A 126 22.34 -2.29 -5.12
N VAL A 127 22.38 -2.09 -6.44
CA VAL A 127 22.77 -3.14 -7.39
C VAL A 127 24.23 -3.55 -7.20
N ALA A 128 25.15 -2.58 -7.08
CA ALA A 128 26.59 -2.83 -6.90
C ALA A 128 26.87 -3.64 -5.62
N SER A 129 26.06 -3.47 -4.57
CA SER A 129 26.14 -4.27 -3.34
C SER A 129 25.79 -5.75 -3.52
N VAL A 130 25.01 -6.08 -4.55
CA VAL A 130 24.57 -7.44 -4.88
C VAL A 130 25.44 -8.05 -5.99
N VAL A 131 25.83 -7.23 -6.96
CA VAL A 131 26.64 -7.62 -8.12
C VAL A 131 27.78 -6.63 -8.30
N SER A 132 28.97 -7.01 -7.82
CA SER A 132 30.19 -6.20 -7.98
C SER A 132 30.50 -5.98 -9.46
N ASP A 133 30.97 -4.78 -9.79
CA ASP A 133 31.51 -4.39 -11.10
C ASP A 133 30.53 -4.50 -12.28
N ALA A 134 29.21 -4.54 -12.01
CA ALA A 134 28.20 -4.68 -13.06
C ALA A 134 27.78 -3.35 -13.70
N ILE A 135 28.06 -2.19 -13.08
CA ILE A 135 27.53 -0.90 -13.50
C ILE A 135 28.67 0.09 -13.76
N ASN A 136 28.69 0.67 -14.96
CA ASN A 136 29.48 1.84 -15.28
C ASN A 136 28.67 3.10 -14.94
N MET A 137 29.04 3.79 -13.86
CA MET A 137 28.32 4.98 -13.37
C MET A 137 28.36 6.16 -14.36
N ASP A 138 29.45 6.31 -15.12
CA ASP A 138 29.61 7.41 -16.06
C ASP A 138 28.64 7.25 -17.26
N GLU A 139 28.54 6.04 -17.80
CA GLU A 139 27.57 5.72 -18.87
C GLU A 139 26.12 5.89 -18.38
N LEU A 140 25.84 5.51 -17.13
CA LEU A 140 24.51 5.62 -16.54
C LEU A 140 24.04 7.08 -16.41
N PHE A 141 24.95 8.03 -16.17
CA PHE A 141 24.60 9.45 -16.14
C PHE A 141 24.10 9.96 -17.50
N ASP A 142 24.74 9.53 -18.59
CA ASP A 142 24.34 9.88 -19.95
C ASP A 142 23.00 9.23 -20.33
N GLU A 143 22.78 7.99 -19.93
CA GLU A 143 21.49 7.29 -20.09
C GLU A 143 20.36 8.02 -19.36
N ARG A 144 20.58 8.40 -18.09
CA ARG A 144 19.63 9.19 -17.31
C ARG A 144 19.34 10.52 -17.99
N SER A 145 20.36 11.21 -18.49
CA SER A 145 20.19 12.52 -19.15
C SER A 145 19.33 12.40 -20.42
N SER A 146 19.56 11.35 -21.22
CA SER A 146 18.76 11.03 -22.39
C SER A 146 17.30 10.73 -22.03
N LEU A 147 17.07 9.96 -20.96
CA LEU A 147 15.74 9.66 -20.45
C LEU A 147 14.97 10.92 -20.02
N VAL A 148 15.64 11.85 -19.32
CA VAL A 148 15.06 13.11 -18.88
C VAL A 148 14.59 13.96 -20.06
N GLU A 149 15.39 14.02 -21.12
CA GLU A 149 15.03 14.75 -22.35
C GLU A 149 13.75 14.16 -22.97
N VAL A 150 13.68 12.83 -23.11
CA VAL A 150 12.50 12.14 -23.64
C VAL A 150 11.26 12.41 -22.79
N ILE A 151 11.35 12.30 -21.46
CA ILE A 151 10.22 12.53 -20.55
C ILE A 151 9.71 13.97 -20.66
N ASN A 152 10.61 14.95 -20.75
CA ASN A 152 10.22 16.35 -20.89
C ASN A 152 9.51 16.63 -22.22
N ASN A 153 9.91 15.94 -23.29
CA ASN A 153 9.27 16.04 -24.60
C ASN A 153 7.90 15.33 -24.69
N LEU A 154 7.61 14.40 -23.76
CA LEU A 154 6.34 13.67 -23.70
C LEU A 154 5.25 14.38 -22.87
N LYS A 155 5.60 15.35 -22.02
CA LYS A 155 4.61 16.11 -21.25
C LYS A 155 3.80 17.01 -22.20
N PRO A 156 2.45 17.00 -22.17
CA PRO A 156 1.66 17.95 -22.96
C PRO A 156 1.99 19.38 -22.52
N GLN A 157 2.23 20.26 -23.51
CA GLN A 157 2.48 21.69 -23.30
C GLN A 157 1.30 22.42 -22.66
#